data_AF-A0A8J6JFQ4-F1
#
_entry.id   AF-A0A8J6JFQ4-F1
#
_cell.length_a   1.000
_cell.length_b   1.000
_cell.length_c   1.000
_cell.angle_alpha   90.00
_cell.angle_beta   90.00
_cell.angle_gamma   90.00
#
_symmetry.space_group_name_H-M   'P 1'
#
loop_
_entity.id
_entity.type
_entity.pdbx_description
1 polymer ?
#
loop_
_entity_poly.entity_id
_entity_poly.type
_entity_poly.pdbx_seq_one_letter_code
_entity_poly.pdbx_strand_id
1 'polypeptide(L)'
;MYISSDRSRRLTQRHDGIEPVKNDQQGSLWVCCPICGGKTRTKIFADTVLVKFPLYCPKCKKEIRVDVVQLKMVVSKEPDT
;
A
#
# COMPACT_ATOMS: atom_id res chain seq x y z
N MET A 1 -11.80 12.97 63.80
CA MET A 1 -11.09 12.61 62.55
C MET A 1 -11.49 11.16 62.26
N TYR A 2 -12.23 10.74 61.24
CA TYR A 2 -12.65 11.30 59.95
C TYR A 2 -14.09 10.84 59.66
N ILE A 3 -14.93 11.75 59.17
CA ILE A 3 -16.21 11.42 58.54
C ILE A 3 -15.87 10.81 57.17
N SER A 4 -16.08 9.50 56.98
CA SER A 4 -15.92 8.86 55.67
C SER A 4 -17.16 9.11 54.83
N SER A 5 -17.23 10.33 54.29
CA SER A 5 -18.17 10.71 53.22
C SER A 5 -17.58 10.37 51.85
N ASP A 6 -18.50 10.12 50.93
CA ASP A 6 -18.38 10.25 49.47
C ASP A 6 -18.15 9.00 48.60
N ARG A 7 -19.31 8.45 48.22
CA ARG A 7 -19.81 8.36 46.84
C ARG A 7 -18.84 7.82 45.79
N SER A 8 -19.20 6.62 45.34
CA SER A 8 -19.68 6.42 43.96
C SER A 8 -18.97 7.25 42.89
N ARG A 9 -17.98 6.64 42.22
CA ARG A 9 -17.67 6.76 40.78
C ARG A 9 -16.36 6.01 40.46
N ARG A 10 -16.31 4.70 40.69
CA ARG A 10 -15.44 3.85 39.86
C ARG A 10 -16.25 3.41 38.65
N LEU A 11 -16.51 4.38 37.77
CA LEU A 11 -16.82 4.10 36.38
C LEU A 11 -15.56 3.47 35.79
N THR A 12 -15.44 2.15 35.87
CA THR A 12 -14.63 1.41 34.90
C THR A 12 -15.37 1.55 33.57
N GLN A 13 -15.13 2.68 32.90
CA GLN A 13 -15.51 2.88 31.52
C GLN A 13 -14.84 1.73 30.75
N ARG A 14 -15.67 0.75 30.36
CA ARG A 14 -15.34 -0.14 29.25
C ARG A 14 -15.23 0.79 28.05
N HIS A 15 -14.03 1.27 27.76
CA HIS A 15 -13.76 1.76 26.43
C HIS A 15 -13.82 0.52 25.55
N ASP A 16 -14.95 0.34 24.88
CA ASP A 16 -15.06 -0.53 23.72
C ASP A 16 -13.84 -0.25 22.85
N GLY A 17 -12.89 -1.18 22.88
CA GLY A 17 -11.67 -1.15 22.11
C GLY A 17 -12.02 -1.28 20.64
N ILE A 18 -12.45 -0.18 20.02
CA ILE A 18 -12.25 0.01 18.60
C ILE A 18 -10.82 0.51 18.50
N GLU A 19 -9.87 -0.42 18.49
CA GLU A 19 -8.55 -0.11 17.96
C GLU A 19 -8.78 0.40 16.53
N PRO A 20 -8.38 1.65 16.20
CA PRO A 20 -8.42 2.07 14.82
C PRO A 20 -7.51 1.11 14.07
N VAL A 21 -8.10 0.29 13.19
CA VAL A 21 -7.38 -0.58 12.28
C VAL A 21 -6.37 0.28 11.54
N LYS A 22 -5.11 0.23 11.99
CA LYS A 22 -4.00 0.89 11.32
C LYS A 22 -3.75 0.09 10.06
N ASN A 23 -4.47 0.39 8.98
CA ASN A 23 -4.05 -0.08 7.67
C ASN A 23 -2.94 0.86 7.18
N ASP A 24 -1.80 0.79 7.88
CA ASP A 24 -0.55 1.40 7.47
C ASP A 24 0.04 0.51 6.37
N GLN A 25 -0.58 0.61 5.20
CA GLN A 25 0.02 0.17 3.94
C GLN A 25 0.21 1.38 3.05
N GLN A 26 0.79 2.45 3.59
CA GLN A 26 1.37 3.52 2.76
C GLN A 26 2.82 3.15 2.43
N GLY A 27 2.98 1.92 1.92
CA GLY A 27 4.26 1.39 1.46
C GLY A 27 4.48 1.78 0.01
N SER A 28 5.48 2.60 -0.26
CA SER A 28 5.95 2.82 -1.63
C SER A 28 6.74 1.60 -2.11
N LEU A 29 6.46 1.07 -3.30
CA LEU A 29 7.20 -0.07 -3.88
C LEU A 29 7.99 0.35 -5.12
N TRP A 30 9.07 -0.38 -5.37
CA TRP A 30 9.83 -0.26 -6.62
C TRP A 30 9.27 -1.24 -7.64
N VAL A 31 8.99 -0.76 -8.85
CA VAL A 31 8.57 -1.64 -9.94
C VAL A 31 9.77 -2.51 -10.36
N CYS A 32 9.56 -3.81 -10.46
CA CYS A 32 10.56 -4.73 -10.98
C CYS A 32 10.19 -5.12 -12.41
N CYS A 33 11.20 -5.35 -13.25
CA CYS A 33 10.98 -5.81 -14.61
C CYS A 33 10.32 -7.20 -14.59
N PRO A 34 9.17 -7.42 -15.26
CA PRO A 34 8.51 -8.73 -15.28
C PRO A 34 9.30 -9.80 -16.05
N ILE A 35 10.26 -9.41 -16.89
CA ILE A 35 11.08 -10.34 -17.69
C ILE A 35 12.28 -10.86 -16.88
N CYS A 36 13.00 -9.98 -16.17
CA CYS A 36 14.26 -10.33 -15.52
C CYS A 36 14.27 -10.14 -14.00
N GLY A 37 13.16 -9.68 -13.40
CA GLY A 37 13.09 -9.34 -11.99
C GLY A 37 13.95 -8.13 -11.57
N GLY A 38 14.60 -7.46 -12.53
CA GLY A 38 15.50 -6.34 -12.25
C GLY A 38 14.74 -5.14 -11.68
N LYS A 39 15.24 -4.58 -10.57
CA LYS A 39 14.71 -3.35 -9.98
C LYS A 39 14.80 -2.19 -11.00
N THR A 40 13.68 -1.53 -11.25
CA THR A 40 13.63 -0.35 -12.12
C THR A 40 13.77 0.94 -11.32
N ARG A 41 13.92 2.07 -12.02
CA ARG A 41 13.95 3.42 -11.40
C ARG A 41 12.55 3.95 -11.06
N THR A 42 11.50 3.21 -11.38
CA THR A 42 10.11 3.63 -11.16
C THR A 42 9.66 3.21 -9.77
N LYS A 43 9.35 4.19 -8.93
CA LYS A 43 8.76 4.00 -7.61
C LYS A 43 7.28 4.36 -7.69
N ILE A 44 6.42 3.49 -7.15
CA ILE A 44 4.97 3.64 -7.14
C ILE A 44 4.48 3.75 -5.70
N PHE A 45 3.50 4.62 -5.47
CA PHE A 45 2.81 4.75 -4.19
C PHE A 45 1.46 4.04 -4.25
N ALA A 46 0.82 3.84 -3.09
CA ALA A 46 -0.44 3.11 -2.97
C ALA A 46 -1.60 3.75 -3.75
N ASP A 47 -1.55 5.07 -3.89
CA ASP A 47 -2.47 5.95 -4.61
C ASP A 47 -2.05 6.18 -6.07
N THR A 48 -0.88 5.71 -6.50
CA THR A 48 -0.42 5.85 -7.88
C THR A 48 -1.07 4.80 -8.78
N VAL A 49 -1.64 5.25 -9.90
CA VAL A 49 -2.14 4.39 -10.98
C VAL A 49 -1.33 4.67 -12.24
N LEU A 50 -0.79 3.60 -12.85
CA LEU A 50 -0.11 3.65 -14.15
C LEU A 50 -0.96 2.85 -15.14
N VAL A 51 -1.27 3.44 -16.29
CA VAL A 51 -2.05 2.79 -17.36
C VAL A 51 -1.23 2.79 -18.64
N LYS A 52 -1.06 1.62 -19.26
CA LYS A 52 -0.24 1.38 -20.45
C LYS A 52 1.13 2.06 -20.36
N PHE A 53 1.72 2.07 -19.16
CA PHE A 53 2.94 2.82 -18.90
C PHE A 53 4.15 2.10 -19.53
N PRO A 54 4.98 2.81 -20.33
CA PRO A 54 6.17 2.22 -20.93
C PRO A 54 7.28 2.06 -19.89
N LEU A 55 7.53 0.83 -19.44
CA LEU A 55 8.62 0.48 -18.53
C LEU A 55 9.84 0.01 -19.32
N TYR A 56 10.87 0.86 -19.41
CA TYR A 56 12.15 0.48 -20.00
C TYR A 56 13.01 -0.32 -19.01
N CYS A 57 13.50 -1.49 -19.43
CA CYS A 57 14.45 -2.27 -18.67
C CYS A 57 15.85 -2.22 -19.31
N PRO A 58 16.87 -1.61 -18.67
CA PRO A 58 18.23 -1.55 -19.22
C PRO A 58 18.91 -2.92 -19.31
N LYS A 59 18.51 -3.89 -18.48
CA LYS A 59 19.02 -5.28 -18.54
C LYS A 59 18.45 -6.04 -19.75
N CYS A 60 17.16 -5.89 -20.03
CA CYS A 60 16.51 -6.55 -21.15
C CYS A 60 16.64 -5.78 -22.47
N LYS A 61 17.00 -4.49 -22.40
CA LYS A 61 17.02 -3.53 -23.53
C LYS A 61 15.69 -3.50 -24.30
N LYS A 62 14.59 -3.63 -23.56
CA LYS A 62 13.22 -3.68 -24.09
C LYS A 62 12.32 -2.77 -23.27
N GLU A 63 11.33 -2.23 -23.95
CA GLU A 63 10.23 -1.49 -23.35
C GLU A 63 9.02 -2.42 -23.20
N ILE A 64 8.37 -2.36 -22.04
CA ILE A 64 7.25 -3.23 -21.70
C ILE A 64 6.12 -2.34 -21.20
N ARG A 65 4.92 -2.50 -21.75
CA ARG A 65 3.73 -1.81 -21.25
C ARG A 65 3.24 -2.48 -19.98
N VAL A 66 3.14 -1.71 -18.90
CA VAL A 66 2.65 -2.18 -17.61
C VAL A 66 1.50 -1.32 -17.11
N ASP A 67 0.52 -1.99 -16.51
CA ASP A 67 -0.54 -1.37 -15.74
C ASP A 67 -0.23 -1.58 -14.26
N VAL A 68 -0.35 -0.53 -13.45
CA VAL A 68 -0.17 -0.61 -12.01
C VAL A 68 -1.36 0.01 -11.32
N VAL A 69 -2.03 -0.74 -10.44
CA VAL A 69 -3.15 -0.27 -9.63
C VAL A 69 -2.95 -0.75 -8.20
N GLN A 70 -2.96 0.17 -7.22
CA GLN A 70 -2.82 -0.17 -5.80
C GLN A 70 -1.61 -1.10 -5.53
N LEU A 71 -0.43 -0.72 -6.04
CA LEU A 71 0.82 -1.48 -5.95
C LEU A 71 0.86 -2.84 -6.66
N LYS A 72 -0.22 -3.25 -7.34
CA LYS A 72 -0.26 -4.47 -8.16
C LYS A 72 0.12 -4.12 -9.60
N MET A 73 1.20 -4.72 -10.08
CA MET A 73 1.63 -4.60 -11.48
C MET A 73 1.08 -5.73 -12.34
N VAL A 74 0.65 -5.40 -13.56
CA VAL A 74 0.18 -6.32 -14.59
C VAL A 74 0.86 -5.93 -15.91
N VAL A 75 1.23 -6.90 -16.73
CA VAL A 75 1.75 -6.63 -18.07
C VAL A 75 0.59 -6.38 -19.00
N SER A 76 0.52 -5.19 -19.60
CA SER A 76 -0.48 -4.86 -20.62
C SER A 76 -0.12 -5.63 -21.88
N LYS A 77 -0.75 -6.78 -22.10
CA LYS A 77 -0.77 -7.43 -23.41
C LYS A 77 -1.84 -6.73 -24.22
N GLU A 78 -1.46 -6.19 -25.37
CA GLU A 78 -2.47 -5.82 -26.36
C GLU A 78 -3.15 -7.13 -26.78
N PRO A 79 -4.49 -7.22 -26.83
CA PRO A 79 -5.11 -8.32 -27.52
C PRO A 79 -4.79 -8.13 -29.01
N ASP A 80 -3.78 -8.85 -29.49
CA ASP A 80 -3.51 -9.00 -30.91
C ASP A 80 -4.84 -9.39 -31.58
N THR A 81 -5.39 -8.47 -32.38
CA THR A 81 -6.53 -8.72 -33.28
C THR A 81 -5.98 -9.05 -34.66
#